data_AF-A0A7J5IJM4-F1
#
_entry.id   AF-A0A7J5IJM4-F1
#
_cell.length_a   1.000
_cell.length_b   1.000
_cell.length_c   1.000
_cell.angle_alpha   90.00
_cell.angle_beta   90.00
_cell.angle_gamma   90.00
#
_symmetry.space_group_name_H-M   'P 1'
#
loop_
_entity.id
_entity.type
_entity.pdbx_description
1 polymer ?
#
loop_
_entity_poly.entity_id
_entity_poly.type
_entity_poly.pdbx_seq_one_letter_code
_entity_poly.pdbx_strand_id
1 'polypeptide(L)'
;MYYLIVLVLLFLAELFYFRVADKCNIIDKPNERSSHTKVTLRGGGIIFYFGALAYFLMSGFEYPWFLLALTLVTFISFVDDIK
;
A
#
# COMPACT_ATOMS: atom_id res chain seq x y z
N MET A 1 -5.42 20.26 -10.88
CA MET A 1 -4.50 19.61 -11.83
C MET A 1 -3.45 18.74 -11.13
N TYR A 2 -2.78 19.23 -10.08
CA TYR A 2 -1.82 18.43 -9.32
C TYR A 2 -2.37 17.09 -8.77
N TYR A 3 -3.59 17.09 -8.23
CA TYR A 3 -4.24 15.87 -7.71
C TYR A 3 -4.49 14.79 -8.77
N LEU A 4 -4.74 15.17 -10.04
CA LEU A 4 -4.89 14.21 -11.13
C LEU A 4 -3.55 13.53 -11.44
N ILE A 5 -2.45 14.26 -11.36
CA ILE A 5 -1.11 13.72 -11.57
C ILE A 5 -0.77 12.73 -10.47
N VAL A 6 -1.05 13.08 -9.20
CA VAL A 6 -0.86 12.16 -8.07
C VAL A 6 -1.71 10.90 -8.21
N LEU A 7 -2.97 11.04 -8.62
CA LEU A 7 -3.85 9.90 -8.84
C LEU A 7 -3.29 8.96 -9.91
N VAL A 8 -2.84 9.50 -11.06
CA VAL A 8 -2.24 8.68 -12.12
C VAL A 8 -0.95 8.01 -11.64
N LEU A 9 -0.09 8.72 -10.90
CA LEU A 9 1.14 8.16 -10.36
C LEU A 9 0.89 7.05 -9.35
N LEU A 10 -0.04 7.25 -8.40
CA LEU A 10 -0.41 6.23 -7.41
C LEU A 10 -1.06 5.01 -8.08
N PHE A 11 -1.90 5.22 -9.09
CA PHE A 11 -2.51 4.13 -9.85
C PHE A 11 -1.47 3.31 -10.63
N LEU A 12 -0.50 3.98 -11.26
CA LEU A 12 0.61 3.28 -11.92
C LEU A 12 1.50 2.53 -10.91
N ALA A 13 1.75 3.13 -9.74
CA ALA A 13 2.49 2.49 -8.66
C ALA A 13 1.76 1.25 -8.13
N GLU A 14 0.43 1.29 -8.02
CA GLU A 14 -0.41 0.16 -7.64
C GLU A 14 -0.30 -1.00 -8.65
N LEU A 15 -0.41 -0.70 -9.95
CA LEU A 15 -0.24 -1.71 -11.00
C LEU A 15 1.17 -2.32 -11.00
N PHE A 16 2.19 -1.52 -10.74
CA PHE A 16 3.57 -2.02 -10.60
C PHE A 16 3.72 -2.88 -9.35
N TYR A 17 3.17 -2.45 -8.22
CA TYR A 17 3.16 -3.20 -6.98
C TYR A 17 2.50 -4.57 -7.17
N PHE A 18 1.38 -4.65 -7.89
CA PHE A 18 0.75 -5.95 -8.15
C PHE A 18 1.65 -6.94 -8.87
N ARG A 19 2.49 -6.48 -9.81
CA ARG A 19 3.47 -7.37 -10.46
C ARG A 19 4.59 -7.82 -9.53
N VAL A 20 4.98 -6.97 -8.58
CA VAL A 20 6.03 -7.30 -7.60
C VAL A 20 5.48 -8.26 -6.54
N ALA A 21 4.31 -7.98 -5.99
CA ALA A 21 3.67 -8.82 -4.97
C ALA A 21 3.27 -10.21 -5.52
N ASP A 22 2.89 -10.31 -6.80
CA ASP A 22 2.70 -11.60 -7.47
C ASP A 22 4.01 -12.41 -7.54
N LYS A 23 5.14 -11.76 -7.88
CA LYS A 23 6.46 -12.40 -7.86
C LYS A 23 6.92 -12.81 -6.45
N CYS A 24 6.56 -12.03 -5.44
CA CYS A 24 6.88 -12.32 -4.05
C CYS A 24 5.92 -13.36 -3.41
N ASN A 25 4.93 -13.89 -4.15
CA ASN A 25 3.88 -14.78 -3.62
C ASN A 25 3.16 -14.22 -2.39
N ILE A 26 3.01 -12.87 -2.31
CA ILE A 26 2.23 -12.19 -1.26
C ILE A 26 0.75 -12.38 -1.60
N ILE A 27 0.28 -13.58 -1.33
CA ILE A 27 -0.96 -14.12 -1.84
C ILE A 27 -1.80 -14.56 -0.66
N ASP A 28 -3.02 -14.02 -0.57
CA ASP A 28 -4.02 -14.54 0.34
C ASP A 28 -4.68 -15.76 -0.30
N LYS A 29 -4.44 -16.95 0.28
CA LYS A 29 -5.05 -18.19 -0.18
C LYS A 29 -6.42 -18.33 0.47
N PRO A 30 -7.47 -18.65 -0.31
CA PRO A 30 -8.81 -18.78 0.25
C PRO A 30 -8.83 -19.90 1.30
N ASN A 31 -9.27 -19.56 2.51
CA ASN A 31 -9.46 -20.46 3.64
C ASN A 31 -10.97 -20.62 3.91
N GLU A 32 -11.38 -21.64 4.67
CA GLU A 32 -12.81 -21.98 4.89
C GLU A 32 -13.64 -20.91 5.64
N ARG A 33 -13.02 -19.79 6.03
CA ARG A 33 -13.68 -18.59 6.59
C ARG A 33 -13.87 -17.44 5.58
N SER A 34 -13.33 -17.53 4.36
CA SER A 34 -13.35 -16.44 3.37
C SER A 34 -14.38 -16.69 2.26
N SER A 35 -15.09 -15.64 1.83
CA SER A 35 -16.10 -15.71 0.75
C SER A 35 -15.49 -15.67 -0.66
N HIS A 36 -14.20 -15.37 -0.75
CA HIS A 36 -13.47 -15.32 -2.02
C HIS A 36 -13.06 -16.72 -2.45
N THR A 37 -13.40 -17.10 -3.67
CA THR A 37 -12.97 -18.36 -4.30
C THR A 37 -11.70 -18.21 -5.13
N LYS A 38 -11.21 -16.97 -5.30
CA LYS A 38 -10.04 -16.62 -6.11
C LYS A 38 -8.95 -16.03 -5.26
N VAL A 39 -7.72 -16.38 -5.62
CA VAL A 39 -6.48 -15.84 -5.08
C VAL A 39 -6.46 -14.31 -5.22
N THR A 40 -6.33 -13.58 -4.10
CA THR A 40 -6.19 -12.11 -4.10
C THR A 40 -4.81 -11.71 -3.61
N LEU A 41 -4.27 -10.65 -4.21
CA LEU A 41 -2.99 -10.10 -3.81
C LEU A 41 -3.12 -9.34 -2.48
N ARG A 42 -2.24 -9.62 -1.52
CA ARG A 42 -2.21 -8.95 -0.21
C ARG A 42 -1.20 -7.78 -0.22
N GLY A 43 -1.28 -6.87 0.75
CA GLY A 43 -0.33 -5.77 0.89
C GLY A 43 -0.52 -4.55 -0.01
N GLY A 44 -1.66 -4.43 -0.71
CA GLY A 44 -1.98 -3.22 -1.50
C GLY A 44 -2.05 -1.92 -0.69
N GLY A 45 -2.19 -2.01 0.64
CA GLY A 45 -2.19 -0.87 1.56
C GLY A 45 -0.91 -0.02 1.52
N ILE A 46 0.19 -0.52 0.97
CA ILE A 46 1.43 0.26 0.84
C ILE A 46 1.27 1.47 -0.10
N ILE A 47 0.36 1.41 -1.07
CA ILE A 47 0.09 2.54 -1.99
C ILE A 47 -0.52 3.72 -1.24
N PHE A 48 -1.35 3.45 -0.23
CA PHE A 48 -1.91 4.48 0.63
C PHE A 48 -0.83 5.23 1.40
N TYR A 49 0.17 4.50 1.92
CA TYR A 49 1.33 5.11 2.58
C TYR A 49 2.08 6.07 1.66
N PHE A 50 2.33 5.69 0.40
CA PHE A 50 2.97 6.59 -0.57
C PHE A 50 2.13 7.84 -0.86
N GLY A 51 0.79 7.73 -0.88
CA GLY A 51 -0.10 8.88 -0.99
C GLY A 51 0.02 9.84 0.20
N ALA A 52 0.00 9.30 1.43
CA ALA A 52 0.18 10.09 2.65
C ALA A 52 1.59 10.72 2.73
N LEU A 53 2.62 10.01 2.28
CA LEU A 53 3.99 10.51 2.21
C LEU A 53 4.11 11.64 1.18
N ALA A 54 3.47 11.52 0.01
CA ALA A 54 3.42 12.59 -0.98
C ALA A 54 2.75 13.85 -0.41
N TYR A 55 1.62 13.70 0.29
CA TYR A 55 0.98 14.82 0.99
C TYR A 55 1.93 15.47 2.00
N PHE A 56 2.58 14.67 2.85
CA PHE A 56 3.50 15.17 3.87
C PHE A 56 4.67 15.98 3.28
N LEU A 57 5.24 15.51 2.17
CA LEU A 57 6.34 16.23 1.49
C LEU A 57 5.86 17.54 0.86
N MET A 58 4.63 17.56 0.33
CA MET A 58 4.06 18.74 -0.29
C MET A 58 3.55 19.79 0.69
N SER A 59 3.02 19.36 1.83
CA SER A 59 2.49 20.26 2.85
C SER A 59 3.59 20.95 3.66
N GLY A 60 4.85 20.57 3.44
CA GLY A 60 5.98 21.11 4.20
C GLY A 60 6.13 20.44 5.56
N PHE A 61 5.98 19.12 5.62
CA PHE A 61 6.17 18.30 6.82
C PHE A 61 5.09 18.48 7.89
N GLU A 62 3.86 18.81 7.48
CA GLU A 62 2.73 18.88 8.43
C GLU A 62 2.42 17.50 9.03
N TYR A 63 2.20 17.45 10.35
CA TYR A 63 1.86 16.23 11.09
C TYR A 63 2.94 15.11 11.07
N PRO A 64 4.19 15.40 11.49
CA PRO A 64 5.28 14.42 11.46
C PRO A 64 5.02 13.21 12.37
N TRP A 65 4.35 13.40 13.51
CA TRP A 65 3.99 12.31 14.43
C TRP A 65 2.98 11.33 13.81
N PHE A 66 2.03 11.85 13.03
CA PHE A 66 1.07 11.02 12.30
C PHE A 66 1.78 10.19 11.23
N LEU A 67 2.66 10.81 10.44
CA LEU A 67 3.41 10.08 9.43
C LEU A 67 4.35 9.03 10.04
N LEU A 68 4.98 9.34 11.18
CA LEU A 68 5.85 8.39 11.89
C LEU A 68 5.05 7.17 12.34
N ALA A 69 3.90 7.38 13.00
CA ALA A 69 3.01 6.29 13.40
C ALA A 69 2.53 5.47 12.18
N LEU A 70 2.13 6.16 11.10
CA LEU A 70 1.72 5.52 9.86
C LEU A 70 2.84 4.69 9.24
N THR A 71 4.08 5.18 9.26
CA THR A 71 5.26 4.47 8.76
C THR A 71 5.49 3.19 9.55
N LEU A 72 5.41 3.24 10.88
CA LEU A 72 5.59 2.06 11.74
C LEU A 72 4.50 1.02 11.50
N VAL A 73 3.23 1.44 11.47
CA VAL A 73 2.10 0.52 11.22
C VAL A 73 2.20 -0.10 9.84
N THR A 74 2.47 0.70 8.81
CA THR A 74 2.63 0.20 7.43
C THR A 74 3.76 -0.82 7.34
N PHE A 75 4.90 -0.56 8.00
CA PHE A 75 6.03 -1.48 8.02
C PHE A 75 5.68 -2.82 8.68
N ILE A 76 5.04 -2.77 9.87
CA ILE A 76 4.64 -3.99 10.60
C ILE A 76 3.63 -4.80 9.77
N SER A 77 2.61 -4.16 9.21
CA SER A 77 1.61 -4.83 8.37
C SER A 77 2.23 -5.42 7.10
N PHE A 78 3.17 -4.72 6.47
CA PHE A 78 3.83 -5.21 5.26
C PHE A 78 4.71 -6.43 5.55
N VAL A 79 5.42 -6.43 6.68
CA VAL A 79 6.20 -7.60 7.12
C VAL A 79 5.29 -8.79 7.46
N ASP A 80 4.13 -8.55 8.06
CA ASP A 80 3.13 -9.59 8.32
C ASP A 80 2.54 -10.16 7.01
N ASP A 81 2.32 -9.30 6.01
CA ASP A 81 1.79 -9.71 4.70
C ASP A 81 2.81 -10.52 3.87
N ILE A 82 4.13 -10.31 4.05
CA ILE A 82 5.20 -11.07 3.35
C ILE A 82 5.37 -12.51 3.89
N LYS A 83 4.95 -12.76 5.13
CA LYS A 83 5.26 -13.99 5.87
C LYS A 83 4.44 -15.19 5.43
#